data_AF-A0A1X2LB44-F1
#
_entry.id   AF-A0A1X2LB44-F1
#
_cell.length_a   1.000
_cell.length_b   1.000
_cell.length_c   1.000
_cell.angle_alpha   90.00
_cell.angle_beta   90.00
_cell.angle_gamma   90.00
#
_symmetry.space_group_name_H-M   'P 1'
#
loop_
_entity.id
_entity.type
_entity.pdbx_description
1 polymer ?
#
loop_
_entity_poly.entity_id
_entity_poly.type
_entity_poly.pdbx_seq_one_letter_code
_entity_poly.pdbx_strand_id
1 'polypeptide(L)' 'MKVWVDDQKCRGHGMCLTLCPDVFSLTEDGYAEAIDSDVPTALEAAAQEAIQCCPEQAISEK' A
#
# COMPACT_ATOMS: atom_id res chain seq x y z
N MET A 1 -2.86 12.56 0.69
CA MET A 1 -2.43 11.96 -0.60
C MET A 1 -3.34 10.78 -0.93
N LYS A 2 -3.48 10.37 -2.20
CA LYS A 2 -4.12 9.08 -2.54
C LYS A 2 -3.06 8.09 -3.04
N VAL A 3 -3.19 6.83 -2.64
CA VAL A 3 -2.27 5.76 -3.03
C VAL A 3 -3.01 4.66 -3.80
N TRP A 4 -2.27 3.95 -4.62
CA TRP A 4 -2.78 2.86 -5.45
C TRP A 4 -1.79 1.69 -5.48
N VAL A 5 -2.32 0.48 -5.62
CA VAL A 5 -1.53 -0.76 -5.76
C VAL A 5 -1.77 -1.36 -7.15
N ASP A 6 -0.69 -1.59 -7.88
CA ASP A 6 -0.65 -2.29 -9.15
C ASP A 6 -0.77 -3.80 -8.94
N ASP A 7 -1.93 -4.36 -9.31
CA ASP A 7 -2.22 -5.78 -9.18
C ASP A 7 -1.34 -6.67 -10.09
N GLN A 8 -0.80 -6.14 -11.19
CA GLN A 8 0.07 -6.88 -12.09
C GLN A 8 1.49 -7.03 -11.51
N LYS A 9 1.91 -6.08 -10.68
CA LYS A 9 3.22 -6.09 -10.01
C LYS A 9 3.17 -6.70 -8.62
N CYS A 10 2.06 -6.55 -7.91
CA CYS A 10 1.96 -7.03 -6.53
C CYS A 10 2.18 -8.55 -6.44
N ARG A 11 3.00 -8.97 -5.47
CA ARG A 11 3.32 -10.38 -5.18
C ARG A 11 3.01 -10.79 -3.74
N GLY A 12 2.19 -10.02 -3.03
CA GLY A 12 1.70 -10.41 -1.70
C GLY A 12 2.75 -10.45 -0.59
N HIS A 13 3.85 -9.68 -0.70
CA HIS A 13 4.91 -9.66 0.31
C HIS A 13 4.46 -9.17 1.71
N GLY A 14 3.34 -8.43 1.80
CA GLY A 14 2.77 -7.97 3.07
C GLY A 14 3.52 -6.81 3.75
N MET A 15 4.61 -6.29 3.16
CA MET A 15 5.40 -5.20 3.76
C MET A 15 4.56 -3.93 4.02
N CYS A 16 3.65 -3.60 3.10
CA CYS A 16 2.75 -2.45 3.24
C CYS A 16 1.80 -2.58 4.44
N LEU A 17 1.35 -3.80 4.77
CA LEU A 17 0.50 -4.05 5.95
C LEU A 17 1.28 -3.90 7.25
N THR A 18 2.56 -4.27 7.25
CA THR A 18 3.44 -4.08 8.42
C THR A 18 3.67 -2.59 8.69
N LEU A 19 3.86 -1.80 7.63
CA LEU A 19 4.21 -0.38 7.73
C LEU A 19 2.99 0.53 7.93
N CYS A 20 1.88 0.26 7.26
CA CYS A 20 0.69 1.11 7.31
C CYS A 20 -0.61 0.28 7.19
N PRO A 21 -0.95 -0.52 8.22
CA PRO A 21 -2.12 -1.42 8.19
C PRO A 21 -3.47 -0.70 8.07
N ASP A 22 -3.53 0.58 8.44
CA ASP A 22 -4.75 1.39 8.31
C ASP A 22 -5.01 1.85 6.86
N VAL A 23 -3.99 1.79 5.99
CA VAL A 23 -4.09 2.20 4.58
C VAL A 23 -4.12 1.00 3.64
N PHE A 24 -3.49 -0.12 4.01
CA PHE A 24 -3.36 -1.30 3.15
C PHE A 24 -3.96 -2.55 3.78
N SER A 25 -4.60 -3.36 2.94
CA SER A 25 -5.11 -4.69 3.28
C SER A 25 -4.65 -5.73 2.26
N LEU A 26 -4.79 -7.02 2.57
CA LEU A 26 -4.62 -8.10 1.61
C LEU A 26 -6.00 -8.66 1.24
N THR A 27 -6.21 -8.91 -0.05
CA THR A 27 -7.34 -9.68 -0.55
C THR A 27 -7.21 -11.16 -0.17
N GLU A 28 -8.28 -11.93 -0.35
CA GLU A 28 -8.27 -13.38 -0.13
C GLU A 28 -7.27 -14.11 -1.04
N ASP A 29 -7.00 -13.55 -2.22
CA ASP A 29 -6.01 -14.06 -3.18
C ASP A 29 -4.55 -13.64 -2.84
N GLY A 30 -4.35 -12.88 -1.76
CA GLY A 30 -3.03 -12.48 -1.28
C GLY A 30 -2.44 -11.25 -1.97
N TYR A 31 -3.25 -10.46 -2.67
CA TYR A 31 -2.81 -9.19 -3.27
C TYR A 31 -3.09 -8.02 -2.34
N ALA A 32 -2.19 -7.04 -2.32
CA ALA A 32 -2.41 -5.82 -1.55
C ALA A 32 -3.40 -4.89 -2.25
N GLU A 33 -4.25 -4.26 -1.47
CA GLU A 33 -5.14 -3.17 -1.86
C GLU A 33 -4.94 -1.99 -0.92
N ALA A 34 -5.25 -0.78 -1.39
CA ALA A 34 -5.25 0.43 -0.58
C ALA A 34 -6.68 0.93 -0.34
N ILE A 35 -6.90 1.71 0.72
CA ILE A 35 -8.16 2.40 0.96
C ILE A 35 -8.58 3.25 -0.25
N ASP A 36 -9.88 3.29 -0.55
CA ASP A 36 -10.43 4.09 -1.66
C ASP A 36 -10.74 5.55 -1.25
N SER A 37 -9.91 6.13 -0.39
CA SER A 37 -10.00 7.52 0.04
C SER A 37 -8.61 8.15 0.12
N ASP A 38 -8.56 9.45 0.41
CA ASP A 38 -7.31 10.07 0.80
C ASP A 38 -6.75 9.42 2.06
N VAL A 39 -5.43 9.20 2.06
CA VAL A 39 -4.65 8.83 3.23
C VAL A 39 -4.72 10.00 4.22
N PRO A 40 -5.14 9.77 5.47
CA PRO A 40 -5.11 10.78 6.52
C PRO A 40 -3.70 11.35 6.70
N THR A 41 -3.56 12.66 6.93
CA THR A 41 -2.26 13.33 7.09
C THR A 41 -1.34 12.66 8.13
N ALA A 42 -1.91 12.10 9.20
CA ALA A 42 -1.17 11.37 10.22
C ALA A 42 -0.52 10.07 9.72
N LEU A 43 -1.01 9.51 8.60
CA LEU A 43 -0.57 8.25 8.01
C LEU A 43 0.26 8.45 6.73
N GLU A 44 0.39 9.67 6.21
CA GLU A 44 1.10 9.95 4.95
C GLU A 44 2.57 9.50 5.01
N ALA A 45 3.25 9.71 6.13
CA ALA A 45 4.64 9.27 6.30
C ALA A 45 4.77 7.74 6.24
N ALA A 46 3.86 7.01 6.89
CA ALA A 46 3.84 5.55 6.88
C ALA A 46 3.44 4.99 5.50
N ALA A 47 2.52 5.65 4.80
CA ALA A 47 2.14 5.29 3.43
C ALA A 47 3.31 5.52 2.46
N GLN A 48 4.07 6.61 2.62
CA GLN A 48 5.30 6.87 1.86
C GLN A 48 6.38 5.81 2.11
N GLU A 49 6.60 5.41 3.36
CA GLU A 49 7.52 4.31 3.68
C GLU A 49 7.07 3.01 3.02
N ALA A 50 5.77 2.69 3.05
CA ALA A 50 5.21 1.53 2.37
C ALA A 50 5.44 1.55 0.84
N ILE A 51 5.33 2.73 0.21
CA ILE A 51 5.66 2.92 -1.21
C ILE A 51 7.13 2.56 -1.47
N GLN A 52 8.05 3.08 -0.68
CA GLN A 52 9.50 2.89 -0.86
C GLN A 52 9.96 1.46 -0.55
N CYS A 53 9.31 0.79 0.40
CA CYS A 53 9.69 -0.54 0.85
C CYS A 53 9.01 -1.68 0.08
N CYS A 54 8.10 -1.39 -0.85
CA CYS A 54 7.50 -2.42 -1.69
C CYS A 54 8.58 -3.07 -2.60
N PRO A 55 8.88 -4.37 -2.46
CA PRO A 55 9.94 -5.02 -3.25
C PRO A 55 9.68 -4.98 -4.76
N GLU A 56 8.40 -5.01 -5.15
CA GLU A 56 7.96 -5.03 -6.54
C GLU A 56 7.69 -3.64 -7.12
N GLN A 57 7.86 -2.58 -6.31
CA GLN A 57 7.48 -1.21 -6.68
C GLN A 57 6.04 -1.13 -7.21
N ALA A 58 5.14 -1.86 -6.55
CA ALA A 58 3.74 -1.98 -6.93
C ALA A 58 2.86 -0.87 -6.37
N ILE A 59 3.38 -0.02 -5.47
CA ILE A 59 2.59 1.02 -4.79
C ILE A 59 3.05 2.38 -5.30
N SER A 60 2.09 3.27 -5.60
CA SER A 60 2.39 4.63 -6.04
C SER A 60 1.37 5.64 -5.51
N GLU A 61 1.77 6.90 -5.45
CA GLU A 61 0.83 8.02 -5.29
C GLU A 61 0.04 8.24 -6.58
N LYS A 62 -1.15 8.84 -6.45
CA LYS A 62 -2.02 9.22 -7.56
C LYS A 62 -2.22 10.73 -7.62
#